data_AF-A0A3B3XCD0-F1
#
_entry.id   AF-A0A3B3XCD0-F1
#
_cell.length_a   1.000
_cell.length_b   1.000
_cell.length_c   1.000
_cell.angle_alpha   90.00
_cell.angle_beta   90.00
_cell.angle_gamma   90.00
#
_symmetry.space_group_name_H-M   'P 1'
#
loop_
_entity.id
_entity.type
_entity.pdbx_description
1 polymer ?
#
loop_
_entity_poly.entity_id
_entity_poly.type
_entity_poly.pdbx_seq_one_letter_code
_entity_poly.pdbx_strand_id
1 'polypeptide(L)'
;MPRGKSYRRSVAARRRMETAGVHRVGIPETSSGFVSRRGTGWRHRVNDWPSSSFTNHFHKLVIPEERSDGKFVLLIGASHLRSFADGIVKISDGCLDFGVMCTPGAAAADLRIEAYHAVVPRQPDAVCVTAPSNNLTASLNPDEAGEEFEKYLLTVLYRWPKVFCIGFPLRLTESVEKQNLFQQEFHRRAAKLGIPYFPVAEYFPLKRLDLWSRDGIHLSDDYGMPILKKLLWIYANRYLEMLEPKPPVQSQAATAYKPRFVPRIVVKGEERRVPSLPSSAWRVVRSGRKTIIFLNHPGEMESSYSQKKRVVHHKIHGTRVVLRECSVPLNPSRFSPDILVAMETVSPSDLSDVHPGIETKPVEPQRKPAVLRTKRGRQQVCKSISW
;
A
#
# COMPACT_ATOMS: atom_id res chain seq x y z
N MET A 1 55.03 13.57 -9.67
CA MET A 1 53.90 13.60 -8.71
C MET A 1 52.62 13.11 -9.39
N PRO A 2 51.97 12.03 -8.94
CA PRO A 2 50.78 11.52 -9.62
C PRO A 2 49.53 12.34 -9.23
N ARG A 3 48.67 12.61 -10.23
CA ARG A 3 47.49 13.49 -10.17
C ARG A 3 46.49 13.06 -9.08
N GLY A 4 46.39 13.84 -8.00
CA GLY A 4 45.67 13.52 -6.76
C GLY A 4 44.16 13.25 -6.88
N LYS A 5 43.49 13.62 -7.98
CA LYS A 5 42.04 13.39 -8.16
C LYS A 5 41.69 11.95 -8.59
N SER A 6 42.57 11.28 -9.35
CA SER A 6 42.34 9.89 -9.79
C SER A 6 42.65 8.91 -8.66
N TYR A 7 43.74 9.17 -7.94
CA TYR A 7 44.17 8.35 -6.80
C TYR A 7 43.13 8.35 -5.66
N ARG A 8 42.52 9.51 -5.34
CA ARG A 8 41.47 9.57 -4.31
C ARG A 8 40.22 8.78 -4.70
N ARG A 9 39.84 8.76 -5.99
CA ARG A 9 38.70 7.97 -6.47
C ARG A 9 38.99 6.47 -6.46
N SER A 10 40.20 6.05 -6.84
CA SER A 10 40.59 4.64 -6.77
C SER A 10 40.69 4.14 -5.33
N VAL A 11 41.17 4.97 -4.40
CA VAL A 11 41.21 4.64 -2.97
C VAL A 11 39.79 4.57 -2.37
N ALA A 12 38.90 5.49 -2.75
CA ALA A 12 37.50 5.43 -2.31
C ALA A 12 36.78 4.19 -2.87
N ALA A 13 37.04 3.80 -4.12
CA ALA A 13 36.51 2.58 -4.70
C ALA A 13 37.06 1.32 -3.99
N ARG A 14 38.36 1.30 -3.69
CA ARG A 14 39.00 0.17 -2.98
C ARG A 14 38.46 -0.01 -1.57
N ARG A 15 38.26 1.10 -0.83
CA ARG A 15 37.64 1.06 0.50
C ARG A 15 36.21 0.52 0.47
N ARG A 16 35.42 0.85 -0.55
CA ARG A 16 34.05 0.29 -0.73
C ARG A 16 34.07 -1.22 -0.98
N MET A 17 35.06 -1.72 -1.72
CA MET A 17 35.26 -3.16 -1.95
C MET A 17 35.72 -3.88 -0.67
N GLU A 18 36.60 -3.25 0.12
CA GLU A 18 37.07 -3.78 1.41
C GLU A 18 35.92 -3.85 2.44
N THR A 19 35.01 -2.86 2.49
CA THR A 19 33.82 -2.92 3.36
C THR A 19 32.82 -3.99 2.92
N ALA A 20 32.72 -4.27 1.61
CA ALA A 20 31.84 -5.30 1.06
C ALA A 20 32.34 -6.74 1.31
N GLY A 21 33.61 -6.93 1.69
CA GLY A 21 34.21 -8.24 1.98
C GLY A 21 33.92 -8.79 3.37
N VAL A 22 33.21 -8.07 4.24
CA VAL A 22 32.82 -8.58 5.56
C VAL A 22 31.53 -9.39 5.40
N HIS A 23 31.69 -10.71 5.29
CA HIS A 23 30.57 -11.67 5.25
C HIS A 23 29.55 -11.39 6.36
N ARG A 24 28.31 -11.06 5.97
CA ARG A 24 27.13 -11.12 6.82
C ARG A 24 26.06 -11.96 6.14
N VAL A 25 25.59 -12.95 6.89
CA VAL A 25 24.58 -13.94 6.51
C VAL A 25 23.28 -13.23 6.15
N GLY A 26 22.73 -13.53 4.95
CA GLY A 26 21.36 -13.19 4.59
C GLY A 26 21.13 -12.57 3.20
N ILE A 27 22.17 -12.19 2.45
CA ILE A 27 22.01 -11.65 1.10
C ILE A 27 22.42 -12.72 0.07
N PRO A 28 21.58 -13.08 -0.92
CA PRO A 28 22.00 -13.90 -2.04
C PRO A 28 23.18 -13.20 -2.73
N GLU A 29 24.25 -13.94 -2.99
CA GLU A 29 25.36 -13.45 -3.83
C GLU A 29 24.77 -12.79 -5.09
N THR A 30 25.18 -11.56 -5.37
CA THR A 30 24.85 -10.88 -6.63
C THR A 30 25.13 -11.87 -7.76
N SER A 31 24.11 -12.15 -8.59
CA SER A 31 24.25 -13.15 -9.66
C SER A 31 25.55 -12.88 -10.40
N SER A 32 26.42 -13.88 -10.43
CA SER A 32 27.81 -13.79 -10.89
C SER A 32 27.95 -13.47 -12.39
N GLY A 33 26.85 -13.11 -13.06
CA GLY A 33 26.76 -12.80 -14.49
C GLY A 33 26.19 -11.43 -14.84
N PHE A 34 25.93 -10.52 -13.88
CA PHE A 34 25.48 -9.17 -14.26
C PHE A 34 26.58 -8.39 -14.99
N VAL A 35 26.25 -7.83 -16.16
CA VAL A 35 27.13 -6.95 -16.93
C VAL A 35 26.51 -5.57 -17.05
N SER A 36 27.22 -4.57 -16.52
CA SER A 36 26.84 -3.16 -16.67
C SER A 36 26.77 -2.77 -18.14
N ARG A 37 25.70 -2.08 -18.53
CA ARG A 37 25.49 -1.58 -19.90
C ARG A 37 25.52 -0.06 -19.92
N ARG A 38 25.69 0.50 -21.12
CA ARG A 38 25.60 1.94 -21.38
C ARG A 38 24.38 2.22 -22.24
N GLY A 39 23.78 3.38 -22.03
CA GLY A 39 22.78 3.90 -22.94
C GLY A 39 23.40 4.43 -24.23
N THR A 40 22.54 4.71 -25.21
CA THR A 40 22.92 5.28 -26.51
C THR A 40 22.34 6.67 -26.72
N GLY A 41 21.40 7.09 -25.89
CA GLY A 41 20.72 8.37 -25.99
C GLY A 41 21.60 9.56 -25.61
N TRP A 42 21.19 10.73 -26.08
CA TRP A 42 21.91 11.97 -25.82
C TRP A 42 21.49 12.60 -24.48
N ARG A 43 22.44 13.27 -23.83
CA ARG A 43 22.18 14.08 -22.63
C ARG A 43 23.02 15.34 -22.71
N HIS A 44 22.42 16.46 -22.33
CA HIS A 44 23.06 17.75 -22.27
C HIS A 44 24.32 17.73 -21.38
N ARG A 45 25.23 18.65 -21.67
CA ARG A 45 26.37 18.91 -20.81
C ARG A 45 25.86 19.48 -19.48
N VAL A 46 26.39 18.95 -18.39
CA VAL A 46 26.09 19.43 -17.04
C VAL A 46 26.38 20.92 -16.92
N ASN A 47 25.35 21.70 -16.57
CA ASN A 47 25.50 23.12 -16.24
C ASN A 47 26.11 23.30 -14.86
N ASP A 48 26.89 24.36 -14.68
CA ASP A 48 27.51 24.69 -13.40
C ASP A 48 26.43 25.23 -12.44
N TRP A 49 26.31 24.57 -11.28
CA TRP A 49 25.38 24.94 -10.22
C TRP A 49 26.19 25.29 -8.97
N PRO A 50 25.67 26.14 -8.07
CA PRO A 50 26.29 26.32 -6.76
C PRO A 50 26.21 25.02 -5.94
N SER A 51 27.18 24.83 -5.06
CA SER A 51 27.10 23.81 -4.01
C SER A 51 26.19 24.29 -2.88
N SER A 52 25.37 23.39 -2.37
CA SER A 52 24.59 23.61 -1.15
C SER A 52 25.49 23.76 0.06
N SER A 53 25.19 24.73 0.92
CA SER A 53 25.84 24.89 2.21
C SER A 53 25.53 23.76 3.20
N PHE A 54 24.50 22.95 2.94
CA PHE A 54 24.05 21.91 3.87
C PHE A 54 24.65 20.54 3.57
N THR A 55 24.77 20.17 2.30
CA THR A 55 25.24 18.84 1.89
C THR A 55 26.50 18.86 1.03
N ASN A 56 26.98 20.05 0.61
CA ASN A 56 28.04 20.24 -0.38
C ASN A 56 27.77 19.64 -1.77
N HIS A 57 26.61 19.02 -1.98
CA HIS A 57 26.17 18.63 -3.32
C HIS A 57 25.80 19.88 -4.12
N PHE A 58 25.88 19.77 -5.45
CA PHE A 58 25.23 20.76 -6.29
C PHE A 58 23.72 20.76 -6.01
N HIS A 59 23.14 21.95 -5.90
CA HIS A 59 21.72 22.09 -5.59
C HIS A 59 21.11 23.24 -6.39
N LYS A 60 19.88 23.04 -6.85
CA LYS A 60 19.10 24.07 -7.53
C LYS A 60 17.63 23.93 -7.19
N LEU A 61 17.04 25.06 -6.81
CA LEU A 61 15.61 25.24 -6.64
C LEU A 61 15.11 26.20 -7.72
N VAL A 62 14.15 25.75 -8.52
CA VAL A 62 13.49 26.56 -9.56
C VAL A 62 12.01 26.57 -9.28
N ILE A 63 11.43 27.76 -9.17
CA ILE A 63 10.00 27.95 -8.90
C ILE A 63 9.42 28.76 -10.05
N PRO A 64 8.38 28.27 -10.74
CA PRO A 64 7.76 29.02 -11.82
C PRO A 64 7.01 30.23 -11.26
N GLU A 65 6.88 31.26 -12.10
CA GLU A 65 6.01 32.41 -11.82
C GLU A 65 4.59 31.94 -11.52
N GLU A 66 3.91 32.65 -10.64
CA GLU A 66 2.56 32.30 -10.23
C GLU A 66 1.57 32.59 -11.36
N ARG A 67 0.80 31.57 -11.73
CA ARG A 67 -0.34 31.70 -12.63
C ARG A 67 -1.62 31.66 -11.80
N SER A 68 -2.56 32.55 -12.10
CA SER A 68 -3.82 32.67 -11.37
C SER A 68 -4.73 31.45 -11.44
N ASP A 69 -4.54 30.59 -12.45
CA ASP A 69 -5.42 29.47 -12.80
C ASP A 69 -4.77 28.08 -12.64
N GLY A 70 -3.46 28.02 -12.34
CA GLY A 70 -2.68 26.79 -12.32
C GLY A 70 -2.49 26.18 -10.93
N LYS A 71 -2.43 24.85 -10.86
CA LYS A 71 -2.01 24.12 -9.66
C LYS A 71 -0.50 23.96 -9.65
N PHE A 72 0.13 24.22 -8.50
CA PHE A 72 1.57 24.17 -8.36
C PHE A 72 2.06 22.90 -7.69
N VAL A 73 2.91 22.15 -8.40
CA VAL A 73 3.50 20.90 -7.92
C VAL A 73 5.01 21.06 -7.77
N LEU A 74 5.53 20.83 -6.57
CA LEU A 74 6.98 20.84 -6.33
C LEU A 74 7.54 19.42 -6.51
N LEU A 75 8.50 19.28 -7.43
CA LEU A 75 9.26 18.05 -7.62
C LEU A 75 10.51 18.09 -6.76
N ILE A 76 10.76 17.02 -6.00
CA ILE A 76 11.96 16.89 -5.17
C ILE A 76 12.70 15.60 -5.53
N GLY A 77 13.98 15.72 -5.82
CA GLY A 77 14.76 14.58 -6.26
C GLY A 77 16.22 14.85 -6.51
N ALA A 78 16.88 13.84 -7.05
CA ALA A 78 18.29 13.90 -7.41
C ALA A 78 18.48 14.24 -8.89
N SER A 79 19.46 13.63 -9.54
CA SER A 79 19.96 14.04 -10.84
C SER A 79 19.02 13.80 -12.02
N HIS A 80 18.00 12.92 -11.89
CA HIS A 80 16.96 12.75 -12.91
C HIS A 80 16.08 14.00 -13.07
N LEU A 81 16.04 14.91 -12.08
CA LEU A 81 15.31 16.17 -12.22
C LEU A 81 16.15 17.29 -12.87
N ARG A 82 17.42 17.03 -13.19
CA ARG A 82 18.34 18.08 -13.63
C ARG A 82 17.91 18.73 -14.93
N SER A 83 17.49 17.96 -15.94
CA SER A 83 17.08 18.53 -17.23
C SER A 83 15.86 19.44 -17.10
N PHE A 84 14.98 19.19 -16.11
CA PHE A 84 13.86 20.07 -15.79
C PHE A 84 14.33 21.36 -15.09
N ALA A 85 15.19 21.22 -14.08
CA ALA A 85 15.74 22.36 -13.35
C ALA A 85 16.59 23.30 -14.24
N ASP A 86 17.20 22.76 -15.29
CA ASP A 86 17.94 23.55 -16.29
C ASP A 86 17.06 24.07 -17.43
N GLY A 87 15.75 23.77 -17.45
CA GLY A 87 14.82 24.25 -18.46
C GLY A 87 15.01 23.63 -19.86
N ILE A 88 15.86 22.60 -19.97
CA ILE A 88 16.14 21.88 -21.22
C ILE A 88 14.94 21.03 -21.62
N VAL A 89 14.34 20.34 -20.65
CA VAL A 89 13.07 19.65 -20.82
C VAL A 89 12.01 20.46 -20.08
N LYS A 90 11.06 21.02 -20.82
CA LYS A 90 9.95 21.78 -20.23
C LYS A 90 8.86 20.83 -19.76
N ILE A 91 8.58 20.82 -18.46
CA ILE A 91 7.57 19.95 -17.86
C ILE A 91 6.16 20.53 -17.85
N SER A 92 6.02 21.86 -17.81
CA SER A 92 4.72 22.54 -17.79
C SER A 92 3.92 22.22 -19.05
N ASP A 93 2.67 21.83 -18.83
CA ASP A 93 1.69 21.55 -19.87
C ASP A 93 0.28 21.73 -19.26
N GLY A 94 -0.55 22.57 -19.89
CA GLY A 94 -1.91 22.83 -19.43
C GLY A 94 -2.02 23.53 -18.06
N CYS A 95 -2.75 22.91 -17.13
CA CYS A 95 -3.18 23.50 -15.85
C CYS A 95 -2.22 23.28 -14.67
N LEU A 96 -1.07 22.62 -14.90
CA LEU A 96 -0.10 22.31 -13.85
C LEU A 96 1.21 23.08 -14.06
N ASP A 97 1.61 23.81 -13.02
CA ASP A 97 2.91 24.44 -12.90
C ASP A 97 3.83 23.56 -12.06
N PHE A 98 5.08 23.40 -12.49
CA PHE A 98 6.05 22.56 -11.79
C PHE A 98 7.25 23.35 -11.31
N GLY A 99 7.51 23.28 -10.01
CA GLY A 99 8.76 23.68 -9.40
C GLY A 99 9.69 22.48 -9.28
N VAL A 100 10.99 22.72 -9.26
CA VAL A 100 11.99 21.66 -9.20
C VAL A 100 13.01 21.98 -8.13
N MET A 101 13.13 21.08 -7.15
CA MET A 101 14.21 21.01 -6.17
C MET A 101 15.09 19.82 -6.49
N CYS A 102 16.27 20.08 -7.03
CA CYS A 102 17.18 19.06 -7.56
C CYS A 102 18.52 19.10 -6.84
N THR A 103 18.92 17.94 -6.31
CA THR A 103 20.25 17.73 -5.70
C THR A 103 20.96 16.54 -6.37
N PRO A 104 21.66 16.74 -7.49
CA PRO A 104 22.33 15.66 -8.21
C PRO A 104 23.33 14.89 -7.33
N GLY A 105 23.26 13.56 -7.37
CA GLY A 105 24.13 12.68 -6.59
C GLY A 105 23.65 12.39 -5.15
N ALA A 106 22.66 13.12 -4.65
CA ALA A 106 22.12 12.93 -3.31
C ALA A 106 21.40 11.59 -3.13
N ALA A 107 21.64 10.95 -1.99
CA ALA A 107 20.82 9.84 -1.47
C ALA A 107 19.71 10.38 -0.55
N ALA A 108 18.84 9.50 -0.03
CA ALA A 108 17.73 9.88 0.85
C ALA A 108 18.14 10.80 2.01
N ALA A 109 19.26 10.49 2.68
CA ALA A 109 19.76 11.26 3.83
C ALA A 109 20.12 12.71 3.44
N ASP A 110 20.76 12.90 2.28
CA ASP A 110 21.12 14.24 1.78
C ASP A 110 19.87 15.01 1.34
N LEU A 111 18.97 14.35 0.59
CA LEU A 111 17.70 14.96 0.16
C LEU A 111 16.83 15.38 1.34
N ARG A 112 16.87 14.64 2.44
CA ARG A 112 16.22 15.01 3.70
C ARG A 112 16.73 16.33 4.25
N ILE A 113 18.05 16.53 4.28
CA ILE A 113 18.66 17.76 4.76
C ILE A 113 18.27 18.94 3.85
N GLU A 114 18.38 18.76 2.53
CA GLU A 114 17.98 19.79 1.57
C GLU A 114 16.50 20.15 1.69
N ALA A 115 15.62 19.14 1.79
CA ALA A 115 14.20 19.36 1.95
C ALA A 115 13.85 20.06 3.28
N TYR A 116 14.57 19.77 4.36
CA TYR A 116 14.37 20.45 5.64
C TYR A 116 14.70 21.95 5.54
N HIS A 117 15.81 22.29 4.87
CA HIS A 117 16.31 23.67 4.79
C HIS A 117 15.81 24.48 3.59
N ALA A 118 15.09 23.88 2.64
CA ALA A 118 14.66 24.57 1.43
C ALA A 118 13.81 25.83 1.73
N VAL A 119 14.03 26.91 0.99
CA VAL A 119 13.18 28.10 1.08
C VAL A 119 12.31 28.14 -0.17
N VAL A 120 11.10 27.60 -0.05
CA VAL A 120 10.11 27.59 -1.14
C VAL A 120 9.18 28.79 -0.94
N PRO A 121 9.15 29.77 -1.86
CA PRO A 121 8.51 31.07 -1.65
C PRO A 121 6.98 31.01 -1.62
N ARG A 122 6.38 29.93 -2.12
CA ARG A 122 4.93 29.70 -2.11
C ARG A 122 4.60 28.25 -1.79
N GLN A 123 3.45 28.02 -1.17
CA GLN A 123 3.00 26.68 -0.80
C GLN A 123 2.64 25.88 -2.07
N PRO A 124 3.21 24.68 -2.29
CA PRO A 124 2.76 23.78 -3.35
C PRO A 124 1.39 23.17 -3.03
N ASP A 125 0.55 23.03 -4.06
CA ASP A 125 -0.69 22.25 -4.02
C ASP A 125 -0.40 20.75 -3.82
N ALA A 126 0.76 20.26 -4.30
CA ALA A 126 1.27 18.92 -4.03
C ALA A 126 2.80 18.85 -4.16
N VAL A 127 3.40 17.88 -3.48
CA VAL A 127 4.83 17.57 -3.59
C VAL A 127 5.01 16.17 -4.15
N CYS A 128 5.81 16.06 -5.20
CA CYS A 128 6.24 14.79 -5.78
C CYS A 128 7.67 14.49 -5.35
N VAL A 129 7.87 13.40 -4.62
CA VAL A 129 9.21 12.89 -4.27
C VAL A 129 9.61 11.80 -5.26
N THR A 130 10.75 11.97 -5.93
CA THR A 130 11.35 10.88 -6.71
C THR A 130 12.15 9.97 -5.80
N ALA A 131 11.91 8.67 -5.85
CA ALA A 131 12.67 7.70 -5.08
C ALA A 131 14.19 7.82 -5.40
N PRO A 132 15.08 7.86 -4.37
CA PRO A 132 16.47 8.22 -4.57
C PRO A 132 17.31 7.03 -5.07
N SER A 133 17.46 6.88 -6.39
CA SER A 133 18.25 5.79 -6.97
C SER A 133 19.74 5.79 -6.56
N ASN A 134 20.29 6.90 -6.05
CA ASN A 134 21.67 6.94 -5.55
C ASN A 134 21.89 6.05 -4.33
N ASN A 135 20.83 5.71 -3.59
CA ASN A 135 20.89 4.73 -2.51
C ASN A 135 21.36 3.35 -2.97
N LEU A 136 21.20 2.98 -4.24
CA LEU A 136 21.77 1.75 -4.81
C LEU A 136 23.29 1.67 -4.65
N THR A 137 23.97 2.83 -4.60
CA THR A 137 25.42 2.93 -4.45
C THR A 137 25.85 3.45 -3.08
N ALA A 138 24.97 4.15 -2.38
CA ALA A 138 25.23 4.70 -1.04
C ALA A 138 24.94 3.70 0.09
N SER A 139 24.07 2.72 -0.16
CA SER A 139 23.74 1.64 0.78
C SER A 139 23.93 0.28 0.12
N LEU A 140 24.43 -0.68 0.90
CA LEU A 140 24.44 -2.09 0.51
C LEU A 140 23.12 -2.78 0.87
N ASN A 141 22.41 -2.27 1.88
CA ASN A 141 21.21 -2.86 2.43
C ASN A 141 19.97 -2.06 1.99
N PRO A 142 18.99 -2.70 1.31
CA PRO A 142 17.70 -2.09 1.02
C PRO A 142 17.01 -1.55 2.27
N ASP A 143 16.99 -2.30 3.38
CA ASP A 143 16.26 -1.93 4.60
C ASP A 143 16.80 -0.62 5.21
N GLU A 144 18.13 -0.48 5.32
CA GLU A 144 18.80 0.74 5.79
C GLU A 144 18.48 1.92 4.88
N ALA A 145 18.49 1.70 3.56
CA ALA A 145 18.08 2.74 2.61
C ALA A 145 16.60 3.10 2.77
N GLY A 146 15.75 2.12 3.07
CA GLY A 146 14.33 2.30 3.35
C GLY A 146 14.08 3.13 4.60
N GLU A 147 14.84 2.91 5.68
CA GLU A 147 14.75 3.71 6.90
C GLU A 147 15.13 5.17 6.66
N GLU A 148 16.20 5.43 5.90
CA GLU A 148 16.58 6.80 5.52
C GLU A 148 15.55 7.43 4.58
N PHE A 149 14.96 6.64 3.67
CA PHE A 149 13.85 7.11 2.83
C PHE A 149 12.61 7.46 3.65
N GLU A 150 12.27 6.67 4.66
CA GLU A 150 11.16 6.96 5.59
C GLU A 150 11.40 8.28 6.34
N LYS A 151 12.60 8.49 6.88
CA LYS A 151 12.98 9.76 7.54
C LYS A 151 12.92 10.95 6.57
N TYR A 152 13.32 10.73 5.32
CA TYR A 152 13.21 11.72 4.26
C TYR A 152 11.74 12.09 4.01
N LEU A 153 10.87 11.11 3.80
CA LEU A 153 9.43 11.34 3.58
C LEU A 153 8.75 12.04 4.76
N LEU A 154 9.07 11.65 6.00
CA LEU A 154 8.56 12.33 7.20
C LEU A 154 8.98 13.81 7.24
N THR A 155 10.21 14.11 6.82
CA THR A 155 10.71 15.49 6.75
C THR A 155 9.98 16.30 5.68
N VAL A 156 9.69 15.69 4.53
CA VAL A 156 8.88 16.33 3.48
C VAL A 156 7.45 16.56 3.97
N LEU A 157 6.82 15.56 4.60
CA LEU A 157 5.47 15.65 5.17
C LEU A 157 5.35 16.73 6.25
N TYR A 158 6.38 16.88 7.08
CA TYR A 158 6.43 17.93 8.09
C TYR A 158 6.30 19.34 7.47
N ARG A 159 6.79 19.51 6.24
CA ARG A 159 6.75 20.79 5.52
C ARG A 159 5.53 20.94 4.62
N TRP A 160 5.11 19.86 3.99
CA TRP A 160 4.03 19.86 3.01
C TRP A 160 3.11 18.66 3.24
N PRO A 161 1.81 18.86 3.50
CA PRO A 161 0.92 17.77 3.88
C PRO A 161 0.49 16.87 2.70
N LYS A 162 0.58 17.38 1.46
CA LYS A 162 0.12 16.71 0.24
C LYS A 162 1.32 16.16 -0.53
N VAL A 163 1.73 14.94 -0.18
CA VAL A 163 2.92 14.29 -0.76
C VAL A 163 2.50 13.02 -1.48
N PHE A 164 3.14 12.77 -2.63
CA PHE A 164 3.16 11.48 -3.30
C PHE A 164 4.56 11.17 -3.80
N CYS A 165 4.82 9.88 -4.06
CA CYS A 165 6.11 9.39 -4.53
C CYS A 165 5.99 8.83 -5.94
N ILE A 166 7.06 8.98 -6.72
CA ILE A 166 7.28 8.16 -7.91
C ILE A 166 8.54 7.31 -7.72
N GLY A 167 8.52 6.11 -8.31
CA GLY A 167 9.70 5.25 -8.36
C GLY A 167 10.84 5.87 -9.18
N PHE A 168 12.02 5.27 -9.10
CA PHE A 168 13.14 5.66 -9.96
C PHE A 168 13.16 4.83 -11.24
N PRO A 169 13.55 5.43 -12.39
CA PRO A 169 13.94 4.66 -13.57
C PRO A 169 15.13 3.76 -13.22
N LEU A 170 15.07 2.50 -13.61
CA LEU A 170 16.17 1.56 -13.40
C LEU A 170 17.46 2.05 -14.08
N ARG A 171 18.60 1.71 -13.49
CA ARG A 171 19.95 1.93 -14.02
C ARG A 171 20.40 0.71 -14.81
N LEU A 172 21.10 0.96 -15.92
CA LEU A 172 21.81 -0.06 -16.70
C LEU A 172 23.11 -0.53 -16.01
N THR A 173 23.52 0.15 -14.95
CA THR A 173 24.77 -0.12 -14.21
C THR A 173 24.58 -1.04 -13.00
N GLU A 174 23.36 -1.42 -12.68
CA GLU A 174 23.03 -2.25 -11.52
C GLU A 174 22.11 -3.41 -11.94
N SER A 175 22.16 -4.52 -11.22
CA SER A 175 21.30 -5.68 -11.54
C SER A 175 19.82 -5.37 -11.28
N VAL A 176 18.94 -6.06 -12.01
CA VAL A 176 17.48 -5.87 -11.86
C VAL A 176 17.02 -6.31 -10.47
N GLU A 177 17.60 -7.40 -9.97
CA GLU A 177 17.28 -8.01 -8.68
C GLU A 177 17.56 -7.03 -7.55
N LYS A 178 18.76 -6.43 -7.53
CA LYS A 178 19.14 -5.43 -6.54
C LYS A 178 18.19 -4.23 -6.59
N GLN A 179 17.90 -3.72 -7.78
CA GLN A 179 17.06 -2.55 -7.94
C GLN A 179 15.61 -2.80 -7.53
N ASN A 180 15.09 -4.01 -7.79
CA ASN A 180 13.75 -4.41 -7.37
C ASN A 180 13.62 -4.46 -5.84
N LEU A 181 14.64 -4.96 -5.13
CA LEU A 181 14.64 -4.94 -3.66
C LEU A 181 14.54 -3.51 -3.11
N PHE A 182 15.33 -2.58 -3.65
CA PHE A 182 15.26 -1.16 -3.24
C PHE A 182 13.92 -0.51 -3.59
N GLN A 183 13.36 -0.79 -4.77
CA GLN A 183 12.06 -0.25 -5.16
C GLN A 183 10.93 -0.78 -4.27
N GLN A 184 10.93 -2.08 -3.98
CA GLN A 184 9.95 -2.68 -3.07
C GLN A 184 10.04 -2.08 -1.68
N GLU A 185 11.27 -1.89 -1.18
CA GLU A 185 11.48 -1.31 0.13
C GLU A 185 11.04 0.16 0.20
N PHE A 186 11.36 0.99 -0.80
CA PHE A 186 10.87 2.36 -0.86
C PHE A 186 9.35 2.44 -0.95
N HIS A 187 8.72 1.57 -1.76
CA HIS A 187 7.27 1.49 -1.85
C HIS A 187 6.67 1.09 -0.49
N ARG A 188 7.21 0.07 0.17
CA ARG A 188 6.75 -0.38 1.50
C ARG A 188 6.82 0.75 2.53
N ARG A 189 7.90 1.53 2.52
CA ARG A 189 8.10 2.67 3.44
C ARG A 189 7.14 3.82 3.16
N ALA A 190 6.89 4.13 1.88
CA ALA A 190 5.87 5.11 1.51
C ALA A 190 4.46 4.66 1.95
N ALA A 191 4.11 3.39 1.71
CA ALA A 191 2.83 2.80 2.10
C ALA A 191 2.62 2.81 3.62
N LYS A 192 3.67 2.53 4.41
CA LYS A 192 3.64 2.64 5.88
C LYS A 192 3.22 4.04 6.35
N LEU A 193 3.55 5.08 5.60
CA LEU A 193 3.20 6.48 5.90
C LEU A 193 1.88 6.92 5.23
N GLY A 194 1.18 6.04 4.52
CA GLY A 194 -0.02 6.39 3.76
C GLY A 194 0.25 7.28 2.53
N ILE A 195 1.50 7.35 2.06
CA ILE A 195 1.89 8.17 0.91
C ILE A 195 1.72 7.33 -0.37
N PRO A 196 0.92 7.79 -1.36
CA PRO A 196 0.80 7.10 -2.64
C PRO A 196 2.16 6.98 -3.35
N TYR A 197 2.44 5.80 -3.89
CA TYR A 197 3.68 5.50 -4.61
C TYR A 197 3.36 4.99 -6.01
N PHE A 198 3.80 5.71 -7.03
CA PHE A 198 3.59 5.34 -8.43
C PHE A 198 4.86 4.71 -9.01
N PRO A 199 4.87 3.41 -9.34
CA PRO A 199 6.02 2.78 -9.98
C PRO A 199 6.20 3.34 -11.40
N VAL A 200 7.45 3.53 -11.82
CA VAL A 200 7.76 4.04 -13.18
C VAL A 200 8.66 3.12 -13.98
N ALA A 201 9.24 2.10 -13.35
CA ALA A 201 10.27 1.26 -13.95
C ALA A 201 9.81 0.56 -15.25
N GLU A 202 8.54 0.18 -15.34
CA GLU A 202 7.97 -0.49 -16.52
C GLU A 202 7.97 0.37 -17.79
N TYR A 203 7.93 1.69 -17.65
CA TYR A 203 7.99 2.63 -18.77
C TYR A 203 9.42 2.81 -19.33
N PHE A 204 10.42 2.27 -18.64
CA PHE A 204 11.83 2.31 -19.01
C PHE A 204 12.36 0.88 -19.17
N PRO A 205 12.03 0.19 -20.28
CA PRO A 205 12.52 -1.16 -20.52
C PRO A 205 14.03 -1.16 -20.82
N LEU A 206 14.82 -1.89 -20.03
CA LEU A 206 16.31 -1.93 -20.12
C LEU A 206 16.88 -2.35 -21.48
N LYS A 207 16.06 -2.89 -22.38
CA LYS A 207 16.47 -3.24 -23.75
C LYS A 207 16.51 -2.02 -24.67
N ARG A 208 15.74 -0.97 -24.39
CA ARG A 208 15.69 0.28 -25.16
C ARG A 208 16.79 1.25 -24.72
N LEU A 209 18.01 0.99 -25.18
CA LEU A 209 19.20 1.74 -24.74
C LEU A 209 19.17 3.23 -25.10
N ASP A 210 18.36 3.62 -26.07
CA ASP A 210 18.09 5.00 -26.47
C ASP A 210 17.46 5.83 -25.35
N LEU A 211 16.73 5.20 -24.41
CA LEU A 211 16.13 5.90 -23.27
C LEU A 211 17.14 6.33 -22.20
N TRP A 212 18.35 5.77 -22.21
CA TRP A 212 19.42 6.12 -21.27
C TRP A 212 20.51 6.91 -21.95
N SER A 213 21.11 7.80 -21.18
CA SER A 213 22.36 8.43 -21.56
C SER A 213 23.53 7.43 -21.52
N ARG A 214 24.66 7.82 -22.11
CA ARG A 214 25.87 6.97 -22.20
C ARG A 214 26.47 6.52 -20.87
N ASP A 215 26.06 7.12 -19.75
CA ASP A 215 26.48 6.67 -18.41
C ASP A 215 25.63 5.51 -17.86
N GLY A 216 24.52 5.18 -18.50
CA GLY A 216 23.62 4.10 -18.07
C GLY A 216 22.85 4.39 -16.77
N ILE A 217 22.96 5.61 -16.23
CA ILE A 217 22.31 6.03 -14.98
C ILE A 217 21.18 7.03 -15.27
N HIS A 218 21.50 8.06 -16.06
CA HIS A 218 20.55 9.10 -16.40
C HIS A 218 19.72 8.71 -17.61
N LEU A 219 18.48 9.17 -17.63
CA LEU A 219 17.66 9.15 -18.84
C LEU A 219 18.26 10.10 -19.88
N SER A 220 18.05 9.76 -21.14
CA SER A 220 18.41 10.61 -22.25
C SER A 220 17.41 11.78 -22.38
N ASP A 221 17.86 12.95 -22.83
CA ASP A 221 16.98 14.11 -22.97
C ASP A 221 16.04 14.00 -24.17
N ASP A 222 16.43 13.22 -25.18
CA ASP A 222 15.72 13.02 -26.45
C ASP A 222 14.56 12.01 -26.35
N TYR A 223 14.72 10.93 -25.57
CA TYR A 223 13.74 9.84 -25.50
C TYR A 223 13.29 9.49 -24.08
N GLY A 224 14.22 9.39 -23.12
CA GLY A 224 13.88 9.00 -21.74
C GLY A 224 13.15 10.10 -20.96
N MET A 225 13.70 11.31 -20.95
CA MET A 225 13.13 12.44 -20.22
C MET A 225 11.73 12.85 -20.68
N PRO A 226 11.38 12.81 -21.99
CA PRO A 226 9.99 13.01 -22.43
C PRO A 226 8.99 12.01 -21.82
N ILE A 227 9.39 10.75 -21.61
CA ILE A 227 8.54 9.76 -20.92
C ILE A 227 8.40 10.15 -19.45
N LEU A 228 9.51 10.46 -18.76
CA LEU A 228 9.47 10.89 -17.36
C LEU A 228 8.62 12.14 -17.16
N LYS A 229 8.71 13.12 -18.07
CA LYS A 229 7.85 14.31 -18.10
C LYS A 229 6.38 13.91 -18.07
N LYS A 230 5.99 13.04 -19.02
CA LYS A 230 4.59 12.62 -19.17
C LYS A 230 4.08 11.90 -17.92
N LEU A 231 4.91 11.05 -17.32
CA LEU A 231 4.55 10.34 -16.08
C LEU A 231 4.41 11.29 -14.90
N LEU A 232 5.32 12.24 -14.72
CA LEU A 232 5.24 13.26 -13.68
C LEU A 232 3.93 14.06 -13.79
N TRP A 233 3.57 14.46 -15.00
CA TRP A 233 2.30 15.16 -15.25
C TRP A 233 1.09 14.28 -14.92
N ILE A 234 1.04 13.05 -15.45
CA ILE A 234 -0.09 12.12 -15.23
C ILE A 234 -0.29 11.84 -13.74
N TYR A 235 0.79 11.53 -13.01
CA TYR A 235 0.68 11.18 -11.59
C TYR A 235 0.40 12.39 -10.72
N ALA A 236 0.93 13.57 -11.06
CA ALA A 236 0.57 14.81 -10.39
C ALA A 236 -0.93 15.12 -10.57
N ASN A 237 -1.43 15.07 -11.81
CA ASN A 237 -2.83 15.32 -12.12
C ASN A 237 -3.74 14.32 -11.38
N ARG A 238 -3.45 13.02 -11.51
CA ARG A 238 -4.19 11.97 -10.81
C ARG A 238 -4.17 12.15 -9.30
N TYR A 239 -3.03 12.53 -8.72
CA TYR A 239 -2.94 12.76 -7.28
C TYR A 239 -3.79 13.94 -6.84
N LEU A 240 -3.75 15.05 -7.58
CA LEU A 240 -4.58 16.22 -7.29
C LEU A 240 -6.07 15.91 -7.42
N GLU A 241 -6.50 15.17 -8.45
CA GLU A 241 -7.89 14.70 -8.61
C GLU A 241 -8.35 13.83 -7.44
N MET A 242 -7.47 12.96 -6.90
CA MET A 242 -7.79 12.14 -5.72
C MET A 242 -7.97 12.97 -4.44
N LEU A 243 -7.39 14.19 -4.38
CA LEU A 243 -7.54 15.09 -3.25
C LEU A 243 -8.80 15.96 -3.34
N GLU A 244 -9.42 16.08 -4.52
CA GLU A 244 -10.63 16.86 -4.66
C GLU A 244 -11.81 16.18 -3.95
N PRO A 245 -12.61 16.93 -3.16
CA PRO A 245 -13.82 16.39 -2.56
C PRO A 245 -14.73 15.89 -3.67
N LYS A 246 -15.18 14.63 -3.58
CA LYS A 246 -16.22 14.14 -4.48
C LYS A 246 -17.43 15.07 -4.35
N PRO A 247 -18.03 15.56 -5.45
CA PRO A 247 -19.23 16.35 -5.36
C PRO A 247 -20.27 15.55 -4.59
N PRO A 248 -21.07 16.19 -3.71
CA PRO A 248 -22.14 15.50 -3.03
C PRO A 248 -23.01 14.88 -4.12
N VAL A 249 -23.10 13.55 -4.12
CA VAL A 249 -24.09 12.85 -4.93
C VAL A 249 -25.41 13.42 -4.47
N GLN A 250 -26.07 14.23 -5.31
CA GLN A 250 -27.48 14.54 -5.11
C GLN A 250 -28.15 13.18 -5.12
N SER A 251 -28.45 12.67 -3.93
CA SER A 251 -29.30 11.50 -3.79
C SER A 251 -30.58 11.91 -4.50
N GLN A 252 -30.80 11.39 -5.72
CA GLN A 252 -32.09 11.50 -6.35
C GLN A 252 -33.07 11.00 -5.29
N ALA A 253 -33.99 11.89 -4.88
CA ALA A 253 -34.99 11.52 -3.91
C ALA A 253 -35.60 10.22 -4.43
N ALA A 254 -35.35 9.12 -3.72
CA ALA A 254 -35.86 7.83 -4.13
C ALA A 254 -37.36 8.02 -4.26
N THR A 255 -37.87 7.90 -5.48
CA THR A 255 -39.31 7.94 -5.74
C THR A 255 -39.90 6.92 -4.78
N ALA A 256 -40.78 7.39 -3.87
CA ALA A 256 -41.30 6.55 -2.81
C ALA A 256 -41.78 5.23 -3.41
N TYR A 257 -41.11 4.13 -3.05
CA TYR A 257 -41.44 2.81 -3.54
C TYR A 257 -42.90 2.52 -3.16
N LYS A 258 -43.78 2.46 -4.15
CA LYS A 258 -45.15 2.00 -3.98
C LYS A 258 -45.16 0.50 -4.21
N PRO A 259 -45.22 -0.34 -3.16
CA PRO A 259 -45.37 -1.78 -3.35
C PRO A 259 -46.65 -2.05 -4.16
N ARG A 260 -46.54 -2.82 -5.24
CA ARG A 260 -47.70 -3.22 -6.08
C ARG A 260 -48.66 -4.18 -5.37
N PHE A 261 -48.25 -4.76 -4.24
CA PHE A 261 -49.05 -5.71 -3.49
C PHE A 261 -49.08 -5.33 -2.01
N VAL A 262 -50.30 -5.21 -1.48
CA VAL A 262 -50.55 -5.05 -0.05
C VAL A 262 -50.39 -6.43 0.59
N PRO A 263 -49.48 -6.62 1.56
CA PRO A 263 -49.42 -7.89 2.30
C PRO A 263 -50.73 -8.05 3.08
N ARG A 264 -51.50 -9.09 2.75
CA ARG A 264 -52.69 -9.48 3.53
C ARG A 264 -52.23 -10.03 4.87
N ILE A 265 -52.46 -9.27 5.92
CA ILE A 265 -52.35 -9.75 7.31
C ILE A 265 -53.54 -10.67 7.56
N VAL A 266 -53.31 -11.97 7.69
CA VAL A 266 -54.32 -12.91 8.19
C VAL A 266 -54.36 -12.74 9.70
N VAL A 267 -55.40 -12.05 10.18
CA VAL A 267 -55.70 -11.94 11.61
C VAL A 267 -56.28 -13.28 12.06
N LYS A 268 -55.55 -14.02 12.90
CA LYS A 268 -56.10 -15.15 13.64
C LYS A 268 -57.04 -14.57 14.72
N GLY A 269 -58.32 -14.93 14.63
CA GLY A 269 -59.41 -14.32 15.39
C GLY A 269 -59.26 -14.38 16.92
N GLU A 270 -59.92 -13.43 17.56
CA GLU A 270 -60.08 -13.24 19.00
C GLU A 270 -60.55 -14.53 19.70
N GLU A 271 -59.72 -15.05 20.59
CA GLU A 271 -60.12 -16.05 21.57
C GLU A 271 -60.33 -15.37 22.93
N ARG A 272 -61.48 -15.66 23.55
CA ARG A 272 -62.07 -14.94 24.69
C ARG A 272 -61.11 -14.80 25.88
N ARG A 273 -61.15 -13.63 26.52
CA ARG A 273 -60.47 -13.35 27.80
C ARG A 273 -60.94 -14.34 28.88
N VAL A 274 -59.97 -15.03 29.49
CA VAL A 274 -60.13 -15.73 30.77
C VAL A 274 -59.37 -14.91 31.84
N PRO A 275 -59.88 -14.76 33.08
CA PRO A 275 -59.40 -13.75 34.02
C PRO A 275 -57.98 -14.02 34.54
N SER A 276 -57.27 -12.93 34.85
CA SER A 276 -55.92 -12.91 35.41
C SER A 276 -55.81 -13.69 36.73
N LEU A 277 -54.83 -14.60 36.81
CA LEU A 277 -54.27 -15.09 38.07
C LEU A 277 -52.82 -14.64 38.26
N PRO A 278 -52.34 -14.50 39.51
CA PRO A 278 -51.17 -13.71 39.84
C PRO A 278 -49.83 -14.34 39.45
N SER A 279 -48.86 -13.44 39.27
CA SER A 279 -47.42 -13.70 39.13
C SER A 279 -46.87 -14.57 40.27
N SER A 280 -46.66 -15.87 40.01
CA SER A 280 -45.48 -16.66 40.45
C SER A 280 -45.79 -18.16 40.36
N ALA A 281 -45.26 -18.85 39.35
CA ALA A 281 -44.87 -20.26 39.40
C ALA A 281 -44.58 -20.76 37.98
N TRP A 282 -43.32 -20.78 37.57
CA TRP A 282 -42.89 -21.85 36.66
C TRP A 282 -41.70 -22.58 37.23
N ARG A 283 -41.97 -23.88 37.34
CA ARG A 283 -41.18 -24.97 37.91
C ARG A 283 -40.10 -25.34 36.90
N VAL A 284 -38.87 -25.45 37.37
CA VAL A 284 -37.74 -25.93 36.57
C VAL A 284 -37.94 -27.41 36.23
N VAL A 285 -37.88 -27.76 34.95
CA VAL A 285 -37.64 -29.14 34.52
C VAL A 285 -36.14 -29.26 34.21
N ARG A 286 -35.43 -30.07 35.01
CA ARG A 286 -34.01 -30.36 34.86
C ARG A 286 -33.80 -31.62 34.01
N SER A 287 -32.83 -31.56 33.09
CA SER A 287 -31.80 -32.58 32.85
C SER A 287 -30.71 -31.91 31.98
N GLY A 288 -29.67 -31.28 32.56
CA GLY A 288 -28.37 -31.88 32.95
C GLY A 288 -27.38 -31.77 31.76
N ARG A 289 -26.22 -31.10 31.77
CA ARG A 289 -25.30 -30.62 32.82
C ARG A 289 -24.45 -29.43 32.28
N LYS A 290 -24.33 -28.33 33.04
CA LYS A 290 -23.08 -27.82 33.63
C LYS A 290 -23.35 -26.47 34.31
N THR A 291 -23.02 -26.42 35.59
CA THR A 291 -23.28 -25.36 36.55
C THR A 291 -22.20 -24.28 36.52
N ILE A 292 -22.57 -23.00 36.48
CA ILE A 292 -21.79 -21.91 37.10
C ILE A 292 -22.78 -21.07 37.92
N ILE A 293 -22.49 -20.92 39.22
CA ILE A 293 -23.31 -20.24 40.23
C ILE A 293 -22.93 -18.77 40.25
N PHE A 294 -23.92 -17.87 40.23
CA PHE A 294 -23.78 -16.50 40.72
C PHE A 294 -24.77 -16.30 41.86
N LEU A 295 -24.26 -15.98 43.05
CA LEU A 295 -25.07 -15.40 44.14
C LEU A 295 -25.19 -13.90 43.89
N ASN A 296 -26.41 -13.39 43.92
CA ASN A 296 -26.71 -12.05 44.41
C ASN A 296 -27.96 -12.15 45.28
N HIS A 297 -27.89 -11.57 46.48
CA HIS A 297 -29.05 -11.26 47.31
C HIS A 297 -29.34 -9.75 47.28
N PRO A 298 -30.59 -9.34 47.56
CA PRO A 298 -31.23 -8.16 46.96
C PRO A 298 -31.67 -7.10 47.98
N GLY A 299 -32.21 -5.99 47.45
CA GLY A 299 -32.89 -4.90 48.17
C GLY A 299 -32.28 -3.55 47.80
N GLU A 300 -32.99 -2.48 47.46
CA GLU A 300 -34.41 -2.13 47.41
C GLU A 300 -34.57 -1.02 46.36
N MET A 301 -35.81 -0.79 45.95
CA MET A 301 -36.21 0.12 44.89
C MET A 301 -36.49 1.52 45.46
N GLU A 302 -35.90 2.57 44.90
CA GLU A 302 -36.60 3.85 44.79
C GLU A 302 -36.05 4.77 43.66
N SER A 303 -36.98 5.15 42.79
CA SER A 303 -37.16 6.42 42.08
C SER A 303 -35.97 7.40 41.93
N SER A 304 -35.55 7.66 40.69
CA SER A 304 -35.66 8.99 40.04
C SER A 304 -34.65 9.16 38.89
N TYR A 305 -35.10 9.94 37.90
CA TYR A 305 -34.37 10.42 36.74
C TYR A 305 -32.96 10.96 37.08
N SER A 306 -31.90 10.40 36.50
CA SER A 306 -30.73 11.16 36.00
C SER A 306 -29.76 10.25 35.24
N GLN A 307 -29.19 10.78 34.15
CA GLN A 307 -28.10 10.17 33.40
C GLN A 307 -26.93 9.82 34.35
N LYS A 308 -26.60 8.54 34.52
CA LYS A 308 -25.36 8.13 35.17
C LYS A 308 -24.62 7.10 34.32
N LYS A 309 -23.49 7.57 33.77
CA LYS A 309 -22.43 6.78 33.12
C LYS A 309 -22.02 5.63 34.04
N ARG A 310 -22.16 4.37 33.60
CA ARG A 310 -21.50 3.24 34.23
C ARG A 310 -20.08 3.14 33.68
N VAL A 311 -19.09 3.56 34.46
CA VAL A 311 -17.67 3.27 34.21
C VAL A 311 -17.39 1.93 34.88
N VAL A 312 -17.10 0.90 34.08
CA VAL A 312 -16.59 -0.38 34.59
C VAL A 312 -15.07 -0.25 34.69
N HIS A 313 -14.52 -0.28 35.91
CA HIS A 313 -13.08 -0.34 36.12
C HIS A 313 -12.60 -1.79 35.97
N HIS A 314 -11.83 -2.08 34.92
CA HIS A 314 -10.99 -3.28 34.85
C HIS A 314 -9.53 -2.88 35.11
N LYS A 315 -8.88 -3.51 36.09
CA LYS A 315 -7.45 -3.34 36.37
C LYS A 315 -6.68 -4.42 35.63
N ILE A 316 -5.80 -4.04 34.71
CA ILE A 316 -4.67 -4.85 34.24
C ILE A 316 -3.43 -3.96 34.29
N HIS A 317 -2.42 -4.38 35.04
CA HIS A 317 -1.07 -3.80 35.15
C HIS A 317 -0.95 -2.26 35.27
N GLY A 318 -1.46 -1.70 36.38
CA GLY A 318 -0.94 -0.47 36.99
C GLY A 318 -1.11 0.86 36.24
N THR A 319 -1.67 0.87 35.02
CA THR A 319 -1.86 2.10 34.24
C THR A 319 -3.34 2.35 33.96
N ARG A 320 -3.86 3.55 34.28
CA ARG A 320 -5.26 3.94 33.98
C ARG A 320 -5.43 4.06 32.46
N VAL A 321 -6.04 3.05 31.85
CA VAL A 321 -6.51 3.11 30.45
C VAL A 321 -7.95 3.60 30.44
N VAL A 322 -8.19 4.76 29.83
CA VAL A 322 -9.55 5.24 29.52
C VAL A 322 -10.00 4.54 28.25
N LEU A 323 -10.87 3.53 28.37
CA LEU A 323 -11.57 2.97 27.22
C LEU A 323 -12.60 4.00 26.75
N ARG A 324 -12.31 4.69 25.64
CA ARG A 324 -13.35 5.37 24.87
C ARG A 324 -14.16 4.29 24.16
N GLU A 325 -15.46 4.26 24.42
CA GLU A 325 -16.42 3.54 23.60
C GLU A 325 -16.32 4.11 22.17
N CYS A 326 -15.68 3.37 21.28
CA CYS A 326 -15.75 3.61 19.84
C CYS A 326 -17.01 2.90 19.34
N SER A 327 -18.13 3.63 19.29
CA SER A 327 -19.29 3.19 18.52
C SER A 327 -18.89 3.20 17.05
N VAL A 328 -18.62 2.03 16.47
CA VAL A 328 -18.57 1.92 15.01
C VAL A 328 -20.00 2.21 14.53
N PRO A 329 -20.22 3.27 13.74
CA PRO A 329 -21.51 3.45 13.09
C PRO A 329 -21.71 2.23 12.18
N LEU A 330 -22.68 1.38 12.51
CA LEU A 330 -23.13 0.36 11.57
C LEU A 330 -23.73 1.12 10.39
N ASN A 331 -22.96 1.23 9.31
CA ASN A 331 -23.42 1.81 8.07
C ASN A 331 -24.49 0.87 7.50
N PRO A 332 -25.77 1.27 7.42
CA PRO A 332 -26.78 0.45 6.77
C PRO A 332 -26.65 0.68 5.27
N SER A 333 -25.53 0.25 4.67
CA SER A 333 -25.42 0.13 3.23
C SER A 333 -26.38 -0.98 2.81
N ARG A 334 -27.61 -0.59 2.50
CA ARG A 334 -28.58 -1.46 1.83
C ARG A 334 -27.97 -1.82 0.49
N PHE A 335 -27.62 -3.09 0.33
CA PHE A 335 -27.28 -3.65 -0.98
C PHE A 335 -28.43 -3.30 -1.94
N SER A 336 -28.14 -2.65 -3.06
CA SER A 336 -29.14 -2.52 -4.11
C SER A 336 -29.45 -3.91 -4.66
N PRO A 337 -30.67 -4.17 -5.15
CA PRO A 337 -31.00 -5.42 -5.83
C PRO A 337 -29.98 -5.77 -6.92
N ASP A 338 -29.45 -4.76 -7.61
CA ASP A 338 -28.44 -4.92 -8.67
C ASP A 338 -27.10 -5.45 -8.15
N ILE A 339 -26.70 -5.08 -6.92
CA ILE A 339 -25.46 -5.61 -6.31
C ILE A 339 -25.64 -7.07 -5.91
N LEU A 340 -26.84 -7.48 -5.47
CA LEU A 340 -27.11 -8.89 -5.16
C LEU A 340 -27.08 -9.76 -6.42
N VAL A 341 -27.68 -9.28 -7.51
CA VAL A 341 -27.62 -9.94 -8.83
C VAL A 341 -26.18 -10.01 -9.36
N ALA A 342 -25.41 -8.93 -9.18
CA ALA A 342 -24.00 -8.92 -9.54
C ALA A 342 -23.19 -9.92 -8.71
N MET A 343 -23.44 -10.02 -7.40
CA MET A 343 -22.75 -10.99 -6.53
C MET A 343 -23.08 -12.44 -6.89
N GLU A 344 -24.34 -12.72 -7.24
CA GLU A 344 -24.78 -14.06 -7.66
C GLU A 344 -24.23 -14.49 -9.02
N THR A 345 -23.91 -13.52 -9.89
CA THR A 345 -23.22 -13.78 -11.17
C THR A 345 -21.72 -14.04 -10.99
N VAL A 346 -21.06 -13.48 -9.98
CA VAL A 346 -19.62 -13.74 -9.73
C VAL A 346 -19.39 -14.98 -8.85
N SER A 347 -20.38 -15.38 -8.04
CA SER A 347 -20.27 -16.55 -7.15
C SER A 347 -21.65 -17.18 -6.92
N PRO A 348 -22.13 -18.06 -7.83
CA PRO A 348 -23.41 -18.74 -7.68
C PRO A 348 -23.39 -19.61 -6.42
N SER A 349 -24.47 -19.56 -5.63
CA SER A 349 -24.62 -20.45 -4.48
C SER A 349 -25.30 -21.74 -4.93
N ASP A 350 -24.53 -22.83 -5.05
CA ASP A 350 -25.09 -24.18 -5.22
C ASP A 350 -25.78 -24.62 -3.91
N LEU A 351 -27.07 -24.30 -3.80
CA LEU A 351 -27.98 -24.99 -2.89
C LEU A 351 -29.15 -25.49 -3.71
N SER A 352 -29.09 -26.78 -4.06
CA SER A 352 -30.17 -27.52 -4.67
C SER A 352 -31.47 -27.38 -3.87
N ASP A 353 -32.54 -26.99 -4.57
CA ASP A 353 -33.90 -26.90 -4.06
C ASP A 353 -34.34 -28.19 -3.35
N VAL A 354 -34.55 -28.12 -2.05
CA VAL A 354 -35.28 -29.14 -1.30
C VAL A 354 -36.74 -28.71 -1.22
N HIS A 355 -37.56 -29.26 -2.13
CA HIS A 355 -39.01 -29.21 -2.01
C HIS A 355 -39.48 -30.12 -0.85
N PRO A 356 -40.39 -29.66 0.03
CA PRO A 356 -40.99 -30.49 1.05
C PRO A 356 -42.18 -31.25 0.46
N GLY A 357 -42.07 -32.58 0.36
CA GLY A 357 -43.16 -33.45 -0.09
C GLY A 357 -43.01 -34.83 0.52
N ILE A 358 -43.82 -35.11 1.54
CA ILE A 358 -43.93 -36.41 2.20
C ILE A 358 -44.77 -37.32 1.31
N GLU A 359 -44.20 -38.45 0.87
CA GLU A 359 -44.97 -39.69 0.64
C GLU A 359 -44.07 -40.94 0.86
N THR A 360 -44.56 -41.78 1.76
CA THR A 360 -44.10 -43.09 2.29
C THR A 360 -43.95 -44.17 1.19
N LYS A 361 -43.10 -45.24 1.20
CA LYS A 361 -42.53 -46.23 2.17
C LYS A 361 -41.75 -47.30 1.29
N PRO A 362 -41.21 -48.46 1.75
CA PRO A 362 -40.30 -48.82 2.87
C PRO A 362 -39.14 -49.82 2.52
N VAL A 363 -38.07 -49.88 3.37
CA VAL A 363 -37.23 -51.07 3.78
C VAL A 363 -36.28 -51.70 2.69
N GLU A 364 -35.00 -52.08 2.89
CA GLU A 364 -34.24 -52.74 3.98
C GLU A 364 -32.69 -52.51 3.83
N PRO A 365 -31.84 -52.71 4.87
CA PRO A 365 -30.43 -52.28 4.89
C PRO A 365 -29.40 -53.43 4.81
N GLN A 366 -28.18 -53.18 4.30
CA GLN A 366 -26.97 -53.98 4.63
C GLN A 366 -25.69 -53.26 4.19
N ARG A 367 -24.92 -52.66 5.11
CA ARG A 367 -23.72 -53.17 5.81
C ARG A 367 -22.53 -53.54 4.91
N LYS A 368 -21.44 -52.75 5.04
CA LYS A 368 -20.09 -52.99 4.52
C LYS A 368 -19.42 -54.17 5.27
N PRO A 369 -18.58 -55.00 4.60
CA PRO A 369 -17.66 -55.88 5.29
C PRO A 369 -16.26 -55.28 5.46
N ALA A 370 -15.60 -55.77 6.51
CA ALA A 370 -14.32 -55.36 7.06
C ALA A 370 -13.12 -56.16 6.51
N VAL A 371 -11.93 -55.63 6.80
CA VAL A 371 -10.56 -56.13 6.52
C VAL A 371 -10.25 -57.46 7.23
N LEU A 372 -9.46 -58.37 6.61
CA LEU A 372 -8.47 -59.21 7.31
C LEU A 372 -7.42 -59.94 6.42
N ARG A 373 -6.16 -59.74 6.85
CA ARG A 373 -4.84 -60.43 6.72
C ARG A 373 -4.66 -61.79 5.97
N THR A 374 -3.62 -61.79 5.10
CA THR A 374 -2.51 -62.76 4.82
C THR A 374 -2.64 -64.28 5.05
N LYS A 375 -2.23 -65.10 4.05
CA LYS A 375 -0.97 -65.90 4.02
C LYS A 375 -0.71 -66.69 2.71
N ARG A 376 0.58 -66.68 2.31
CA ARG A 376 1.43 -67.46 1.37
C ARG A 376 0.90 -68.70 0.61
N GLY A 377 1.37 -68.83 -0.65
CA GLY A 377 1.49 -70.08 -1.42
C GLY A 377 2.32 -69.95 -2.73
N ARG A 378 3.59 -70.37 -2.66
CA ARG A 378 4.64 -70.77 -3.65
C ARG A 378 4.53 -70.62 -5.20
N GLN A 379 5.70 -70.22 -5.76
CA GLN A 379 6.43 -70.61 -7.01
C GLN A 379 5.69 -70.43 -8.37
N GLN A 380 6.27 -69.78 -9.39
CA GLN A 380 7.52 -70.13 -10.08
C GLN A 380 8.28 -68.91 -10.66
N VAL A 381 9.57 -69.14 -10.89
CA VAL A 381 10.62 -68.24 -11.39
C VAL A 381 10.81 -68.45 -12.90
N CYS A 382 11.05 -67.37 -13.66
CA CYS A 382 11.97 -67.26 -14.81
C CYS A 382 12.10 -65.76 -15.17
N LYS A 383 13.16 -65.05 -14.74
CA LYS A 383 14.43 -64.77 -15.44
C LYS A 383 14.31 -64.30 -16.89
N SER A 384 14.62 -63.00 -17.05
CA SER A 384 15.41 -62.32 -18.10
C SER A 384 15.14 -62.63 -19.58
N ILE A 385 15.05 -61.56 -20.39
CA ILE A 385 16.09 -61.21 -21.39
C ILE A 385 15.87 -59.75 -21.83
N SER A 386 16.99 -59.03 -21.86
CA SER A 386 17.25 -57.74 -22.49
C SER A 386 17.14 -57.79 -24.01
N TRP A 387 16.69 -56.70 -24.64
CA TRP A 387 17.46 -55.95 -25.63
C TRP A 387 17.11 -54.48 -25.50
#